data_AF-A0A369XX26-F1
#
_entry.id   AF-A0A369XX26-F1
#
_cell.length_a   1.000
_cell.length_b   1.000
_cell.length_c   1.000
_cell.angle_alpha   90.00
_cell.angle_beta   90.00
_cell.angle_gamma   90.00
#
_symmetry.space_group_name_H-M   'P 1'
#
loop_
_entity.id
_entity.type
_entity.pdbx_description
1 polymer ?
#
loop_
_entity_poly.entity_id
_entity_poly.type
_entity_poly.pdbx_seq_one_letter_code
_entity_poly.pdbx_strand_id
1 'polypeptide(L)'
;MTTLTIVKQHMRIDYDDEDPYIQTLIETSEIYIDSMAGELYKEDEKAVKLADLLQLKLINDMFTNRGSEISSNLKTDIITTSILDKLSNYS
;
A
#
# COMPACT_ATOMS: atom_id res chain seq x y z
N MET A 1 9.11 2.99 -8.57
CA MET A 1 9.33 3.14 -7.12
C MET A 1 8.58 4.37 -6.65
N THR A 2 7.46 4.14 -5.98
CA THR A 2 6.53 5.18 -5.52
C THR A 2 7.11 5.97 -4.35
N THR A 3 7.13 7.29 -4.45
CA THR A 3 7.63 8.19 -3.39
C THR A 3 6.49 8.97 -2.75
N LEU A 4 6.72 9.47 -1.53
CA LEU A 4 5.77 10.31 -0.80
C LEU A 4 5.23 11.47 -1.65
N THR A 5 6.08 12.14 -2.41
CA THR A 5 5.68 13.23 -3.33
C THR A 5 4.71 12.76 -4.40
N ILE A 6 4.95 11.60 -5.02
CA ILE A 6 4.07 11.05 -6.07
C ILE A 6 2.71 10.70 -5.46
N VAL A 7 2.70 10.11 -4.27
CA VAL A 7 1.47 9.76 -3.55
C VAL A 7 0.67 11.01 -3.19
N LYS A 8 1.32 12.02 -2.60
CA LYS A 8 0.66 13.29 -2.24
C LYS A 8 0.09 14.01 -3.45
N GLN A 9 0.83 14.04 -4.56
CA GLN A 9 0.33 14.59 -5.83
C GLN A 9 -0.87 13.78 -6.36
N HIS A 10 -0.82 12.45 -6.29
CA HIS A 10 -1.89 11.58 -6.75
C HIS A 10 -3.17 11.75 -5.93
N MET A 11 -3.03 11.85 -4.61
CA MET A 11 -4.13 11.96 -3.65
C MET A 11 -4.56 13.40 -3.38
N ARG A 12 -3.86 14.38 -3.96
CA ARG A 12 -4.08 15.82 -3.78
C ARG A 12 -3.97 16.26 -2.31
N ILE A 13 -2.99 15.71 -1.60
CA ILE A 13 -2.65 16.10 -0.23
C ILE A 13 -1.61 17.22 -0.31
N ASP A 14 -1.96 18.39 0.21
CA ASP A 14 -1.13 19.61 0.21
C ASP A 14 -0.55 19.94 1.60
N TYR A 15 -0.81 19.09 2.59
CA TYR A 15 -0.33 19.20 3.97
C TYR A 15 0.65 18.08 4.32
N ASP A 16 1.47 18.31 5.35
CA ASP A 16 2.57 17.40 5.73
C ASP A 16 2.30 16.61 7.02
N ASP A 17 1.20 16.91 7.73
CA ASP A 17 0.86 16.31 9.03
C ASP A 17 0.71 14.78 8.97
N GLU A 18 0.36 14.24 7.79
CA GLU A 18 0.16 12.81 7.57
C GLU A 18 1.31 12.15 6.81
N ASP A 19 2.42 12.86 6.56
CA ASP A 19 3.59 12.33 5.87
C ASP A 19 4.13 11.04 6.50
N PRO A 20 4.30 10.93 7.84
CA PRO A 20 4.74 9.69 8.47
C PRO A 20 3.77 8.53 8.24
N TYR A 21 2.47 8.82 8.18
CA TYR A 21 1.44 7.82 7.94
C TYR A 21 1.46 7.34 6.49
N ILE A 22 1.52 8.27 5.53
CA ILE A 22 1.62 7.96 4.11
C ILE A 22 2.90 7.16 3.83
N GLN A 23 4.01 7.51 4.47
CA GLN A 23 5.26 6.76 4.39
C GLN A 23 5.08 5.30 4.82
N THR A 24 4.37 5.06 5.94
CA THR A 24 4.04 3.72 6.42
C THR A 24 3.18 2.94 5.40
N LEU A 25 2.24 3.60 4.73
CA LEU A 25 1.40 2.98 3.69
C LEU A 25 2.23 2.60 2.46
N ILE A 26 3.19 3.44 2.06
CA ILE A 26 4.12 3.16 0.95
C ILE A 26 4.92 1.89 1.26
N GLU A 27 5.54 1.83 2.44
CA GLU A 27 6.34 0.66 2.85
C GLU A 27 5.48 -0.62 2.92
N THR A 28 4.29 -0.54 3.54
CA THR A 28 3.40 -1.69 3.69
C THR A 28 2.90 -2.21 2.34
N SER A 29 2.56 -1.29 1.41
CA SER A 29 2.10 -1.66 0.07
C SER A 29 3.22 -2.25 -0.78
N GLU A 30 4.46 -1.76 -0.66
CA GLU A 30 5.63 -2.34 -1.33
C GLU A 30 5.88 -3.77 -0.84
N ILE A 31 5.91 -3.97 0.48
CA ILE A 31 6.07 -5.31 1.09
C ILE A 31 4.96 -6.25 0.59
N TYR A 32 3.72 -5.78 0.52
CA TYR A 32 2.62 -6.60 0.02
C TYR A 32 2.81 -7.02 -1.44
N ILE A 33 3.20 -6.08 -2.31
CA ILE A 33 3.44 -6.34 -3.72
C ILE A 33 4.61 -7.31 -3.89
N ASP A 34 5.74 -7.07 -3.22
CA ASP A 34 6.91 -7.95 -3.25
C ASP A 34 6.57 -9.36 -2.77
N SER A 35 5.73 -9.45 -1.75
CA SER A 35 5.33 -10.73 -1.18
C SER A 35 4.32 -11.50 -2.05
N MET A 36 3.59 -10.82 -2.96
CA MET A 36 2.63 -11.45 -3.88
C MET A 36 3.21 -11.71 -5.28
N ALA A 37 4.04 -10.80 -5.78
CA ALA A 37 4.63 -10.87 -7.12
C ALA A 37 6.09 -11.37 -7.13
N GLY A 38 6.73 -11.49 -5.96
CA GLY A 38 8.19 -11.66 -5.85
C GLY A 38 8.93 -10.35 -6.14
N GLU A 39 10.25 -10.40 -6.22
CA GLU A 39 11.07 -9.21 -6.54
C GLU A 39 11.42 -9.08 -8.03
N LEU A 40 11.17 -10.12 -8.83
CA LEU A 40 11.57 -10.16 -10.25
C LEU A 40 10.86 -9.10 -11.11
N TYR A 41 9.70 -8.60 -10.69
CA TYR A 41 9.03 -7.51 -11.41
C TYR A 41 9.85 -6.21 -11.39
N LYS A 42 10.79 -6.06 -10.44
CA LYS A 42 11.69 -4.90 -10.34
C LYS A 42 12.71 -4.85 -11.48
N GLU A 43 12.91 -5.95 -12.20
CA GLU A 43 13.83 -6.06 -13.34
C GLU A 43 13.19 -5.63 -14.69
N ASP A 44 11.85 -5.54 -14.77
CA ASP A 44 11.13 -5.12 -15.97
C ASP A 44 10.48 -3.75 -15.77
N GLU A 45 10.93 -2.74 -16.52
CA GLU A 45 10.39 -1.37 -16.47
C GLU A 45 8.87 -1.28 -16.67
N LYS A 46 8.28 -2.17 -17.47
CA LYS A 46 6.82 -2.22 -17.68
C LYS A 46 6.12 -2.78 -16.44
N ALA A 47 6.69 -3.82 -15.84
CA ALA A 47 6.14 -4.42 -14.64
C ALA A 47 6.28 -3.47 -13.43
N VAL A 48 7.38 -2.72 -13.33
CA VAL A 48 7.55 -1.64 -12.34
C VAL A 48 6.46 -0.59 -12.47
N LYS A 49 6.14 -0.13 -13.70
CA LYS A 49 5.07 0.86 -13.92
C LYS A 49 3.69 0.33 -13.51
N LEU A 50 3.43 -0.96 -13.73
CA LEU A 50 2.19 -1.60 -13.28
C LEU A 50 2.14 -1.77 -11.76
N ALA A 51 3.27 -2.10 -11.14
CA ALA A 51 3.40 -2.20 -9.70
C ALA A 51 3.23 -0.83 -9.02
N ASP A 52 3.82 0.24 -9.56
CA ASP A 52 3.66 1.60 -9.04
C ASP A 52 2.19 2.06 -9.11
N LEU A 53 1.48 1.74 -10.20
CA LEU A 53 0.04 2.02 -10.32
C LEU A 53 -0.78 1.26 -9.27
N LEU A 54 -0.47 -0.03 -9.07
CA LEU A 54 -1.12 -0.86 -8.07
C LEU A 54 -0.86 -0.35 -6.65
N GLN A 55 0.39 0.05 -6.37
CA GLN A 55 0.82 0.59 -5.09
C GLN A 55 0.05 1.87 -4.75
N LEU A 56 -0.07 2.81 -5.70
CA LEU A 56 -0.84 4.04 -5.53
C LEU A 56 -2.31 3.77 -5.20
N LYS A 57 -2.91 2.80 -5.89
CA LYS A 57 -4.30 2.41 -5.62
C LYS A 57 -4.45 1.81 -4.21
N LEU A 58 -3.54 0.93 -3.80
CA LEU A 58 -3.49 0.35 -2.46
C LEU A 58 -3.36 1.42 -1.38
N ILE A 59 -2.43 2.34 -1.54
CA ILE A 59 -2.22 3.44 -0.58
C ILE A 59 -3.47 4.31 -0.48
N ASN A 60 -4.09 4.65 -1.62
CA ASN A 60 -5.32 5.44 -1.63
C ASN A 60 -6.47 4.71 -0.94
N ASP A 61 -6.64 3.40 -1.18
CA ASP A 61 -7.65 2.59 -0.53
C ASP A 61 -7.40 2.50 0.99
N MET A 62 -6.15 2.30 1.42
CA MET A 62 -5.79 2.25 2.85
C MET A 62 -6.03 3.59 3.55
N PHE A 63 -5.67 4.70 2.89
CA PHE A 63 -5.82 6.05 3.44
C PHE A 63 -7.28 6.50 3.52
N THR A 64 -8.08 6.25 2.48
CA THR A 64 -9.49 6.68 2.45
C THR A 64 -10.34 5.89 3.45
N ASN A 65 -10.04 4.60 3.66
CA ASN A 65 -10.72 3.76 4.64
C ASN A 65 -10.41 4.12 6.10
N ARG A 66 -9.47 5.04 6.35
CA ARG A 66 -9.18 5.56 7.69
C ARG A 66 -10.26 6.53 8.19
N GLY A 67 -10.99 7.18 7.28
CA GLY A 67 -11.86 8.32 7.58
C GLY A 67 -13.36 8.01 7.69
N SER A 68 -13.80 6.79 7.38
CA SER A 68 -15.21 6.41 7.52
C SER A 68 -15.35 5.40 8.63
N GLU A 69 -16.38 5.63 9.45
CA GLU A 69 -16.89 4.87 10.58
C GLU A 69 -16.52 3.37 10.62
N ILE A 70 -16.56 2.83 11.83
CA ILE A 70 -16.78 1.41 12.09
C ILE A 70 -18.10 0.98 11.40
N SER A 71 -18.07 0.83 10.09
CA SER A 71 -19.17 0.39 9.24
C SER A 71 -18.69 -0.89 8.58
N SER A 72 -18.60 -1.94 9.40
CA SER A 72 -19.01 -3.31 9.07
C SER A 72 -18.81 -3.79 7.64
N ASN A 73 -17.65 -3.57 7.04
CA ASN A 73 -17.28 -4.12 5.74
C ASN A 73 -15.81 -4.55 5.77
N LEU A 74 -15.50 -5.51 6.65
CA LEU A 74 -14.85 -6.82 6.43
C LEU A 74 -13.82 -7.04 5.28
N LYS A 75 -13.36 -6.01 4.57
CA LYS A 75 -12.34 -6.09 3.50
C LYS A 75 -10.97 -5.57 3.95
N THR A 76 -10.92 -4.82 5.04
CA THR A 76 -9.69 -4.54 5.81
C THR A 76 -9.04 -5.84 6.29
N ASP A 77 -9.82 -6.91 6.43
CA ASP A 77 -9.31 -8.22 6.84
C ASP A 77 -8.43 -8.86 5.77
N ILE A 78 -8.64 -8.73 4.45
CA ILE A 78 -7.83 -9.53 3.50
C ILE A 78 -6.35 -9.15 3.56
N ILE A 79 -6.02 -7.85 3.62
CA ILE A 79 -4.63 -7.41 3.67
C ILE A 79 -4.06 -7.67 5.08
N THR A 80 -4.82 -7.36 6.13
CA THR A 80 -4.38 -7.57 7.53
C THR A 80 -4.22 -9.06 7.86
N THR A 81 -5.18 -9.90 7.47
CA THR A 81 -5.14 -11.37 7.55
C THR A 81 -4.05 -11.93 6.65
N SER A 82 -3.82 -11.41 5.43
CA SER A 82 -2.69 -11.89 4.60
C SER A 82 -1.33 -11.58 5.26
N ILE A 83 -1.21 -10.43 5.93
CA ILE A 83 -0.01 -10.05 6.69
C ILE A 83 0.11 -10.93 7.95
N LEU A 84 -0.97 -11.10 8.72
CA LEU A 84 -1.00 -11.98 9.90
C LEU A 84 -0.70 -13.44 9.53
N ASP A 85 -1.27 -13.96 8.45
CA ASP A 85 -1.05 -15.33 7.96
C ASP A 85 0.38 -15.52 7.48
N LYS A 86 0.97 -14.51 6.81
CA LYS A 86 2.40 -14.57 6.46
C LYS A 86 3.30 -14.52 7.68
N LEU A 87 3.04 -13.62 8.62
CA LEU A 87 3.80 -13.53 9.87
C LEU A 87 3.64 -14.79 10.75
N SER A 88 2.46 -15.40 10.76
CA SER A 88 2.18 -16.62 11.52
C SER A 88 2.78 -17.89 10.89
N ASN A 89 3.15 -17.85 9.60
CA ASN A 89 3.86 -18.94 8.92
C ASN A 89 5.39 -18.88 9.09
N TYR A 90 5.92 -17.88 9.81
CA TYR A 90 7.32 -17.83 10.24
C TYR A 90 7.56 -18.48 11.62
N SER A 91 6.62 -19.29 12.14
CA SER A 91 6.77 -20.03 13.40
C SER A 91 7.41 -21.41 13.24
#